data_AF-A0A9W4XII9-F1
#
_entry.id   AF-A0A9W4XII9-F1
#
_cell.length_a   1.000
_cell.length_b   1.000
_cell.length_c   1.000
_cell.angle_alpha   90.00
_cell.angle_beta   90.00
_cell.angle_gamma   90.00
#
_symmetry.space_group_name_H-M   'P 1'
#
loop_
_entity.id
_entity.type
_entity.pdbx_description
1 polymer ?
#
loop_
_entity_poly.entity_id
_entity_poly.type
_entity_poly.pdbx_seq_one_letter_code
_entity_poly.pdbx_strand_id
1 'polypeptide(L)'
;MPLIPLITISALSGYGLYRSYENITRLQQYEEQSEKAAKWSNAVAERLHKTRTTQTSSTLSLLISFLTAIYLMIPTTLKRYHFLLAALLNVGALFLSRSHMASFWNDRKQIQVPFVEKFNEAIKGSEGVVKLLGLVCSTWAAAGALWMSGLENALWAQFVFMAGVGALSLITRNEPPKQVN
;
A
#
# COMPACT_ATOMS: atom_id res chain seq x y z
N MET A 1 12.17 -22.03 -3.25
CA MET A 1 11.33 -20.83 -3.10
C MET A 1 12.24 -19.61 -3.14
N PRO A 2 11.82 -18.48 -3.74
CA PRO A 2 12.64 -17.28 -3.82
C PRO A 2 12.65 -16.51 -2.49
N LEU A 3 13.59 -16.84 -1.60
CA LEU A 3 13.62 -16.30 -0.23
C LEU A 3 13.85 -14.79 -0.18
N ILE A 4 14.79 -14.26 -0.97
CA ILE A 4 15.14 -12.83 -0.96
C ILE A 4 13.92 -11.97 -1.38
N PRO A 5 13.19 -12.31 -2.46
CA PRO A 5 11.94 -11.64 -2.79
C PRO A 5 10.89 -11.71 -1.68
N LEU A 6 10.70 -12.87 -1.06
CA LEU A 6 9.72 -13.03 0.01
C LEU A 6 10.05 -12.15 1.23
N ILE A 7 11.33 -12.01 1.59
CA ILE A 7 11.78 -11.13 2.69
C ILE A 7 11.50 -9.67 2.35
N THR A 8 11.75 -9.29 1.10
CA THR A 8 11.47 -7.93 0.62
C THR A 8 9.97 -7.63 0.69
N ILE A 9 9.13 -8.56 0.22
CA ILE A 9 7.67 -8.43 0.23
C ILE A 9 7.14 -8.37 1.67
N SER A 10 7.60 -9.24 2.56
CA SER A 10 7.14 -9.22 3.96
C SER A 10 7.53 -7.92 4.66
N ALA A 11 8.74 -7.40 4.44
CA ALA A 11 9.17 -6.12 4.98
C ALA A 11 8.31 -4.96 4.47
N LEU A 12 8.06 -4.89 3.16
CA LEU A 12 7.23 -3.83 2.56
C LEU A 12 5.77 -3.90 3.03
N SER A 13 5.18 -5.10 3.04
CA SER A 13 3.80 -5.30 3.51
C SER A 13 3.67 -5.01 5.00
N GLY A 14 4.66 -5.40 5.80
CA GLY A 14 4.71 -5.08 7.24
C GLY A 14 4.80 -3.58 7.50
N TYR A 15 5.67 -2.86 6.77
CA TYR A 15 5.71 -1.40 6.83
C TYR A 15 4.38 -0.77 6.42
N GLY A 16 3.70 -1.34 5.43
CA GLY A 16 2.37 -0.87 5.02
C GLY A 16 1.31 -1.06 6.07
N LEU A 17 1.30 -2.19 6.76
CA LEU A 17 0.40 -2.43 7.89
C LEU A 17 0.65 -1.44 9.02
N TYR A 18 1.92 -1.13 9.33
CA TYR A 18 2.27 -0.10 10.30
C TYR A 18 1.72 1.28 9.91
N ARG A 19 1.87 1.68 8.64
CA ARG A 19 1.31 2.95 8.13
C ARG A 19 -0.22 2.96 8.12
N SER A 20 -0.85 1.85 7.76
CA SER A 20 -2.31 1.69 7.84
C SER A 20 -2.80 1.84 9.28
N TYR A 21 -2.12 1.23 10.25
CA TYR A 21 -2.44 1.38 11.67
C TYR A 21 -2.39 2.84 12.10
N GLU A 22 -1.30 3.55 11.80
CA GLU A 22 -1.15 4.96 12.14
C GLU A 22 -2.26 5.84 11.53
N ASN A 23 -2.58 5.63 10.24
CA ASN A 23 -3.65 6.36 9.56
C ASN A 23 -5.03 6.08 10.15
N ILE A 24 -5.35 4.81 10.43
CA ILE A 24 -6.62 4.41 11.03
C ILE A 24 -6.77 5.03 12.41
N THR A 25 -5.73 4.97 13.25
CA THR A 25 -5.78 5.58 14.59
C THR A 25 -6.00 7.08 14.53
N ARG A 26 -5.38 7.78 13.57
CA ARG A 26 -5.62 9.22 13.37
C ARG A 26 -7.04 9.52 12.89
N LEU A 27 -7.57 8.71 11.96
CA LEU A 27 -8.95 8.87 11.46
C LEU A 27 -9.99 8.61 12.55
N GLN A 28 -9.75 7.62 13.41
CA GLN A 28 -10.62 7.28 14.54
C GLN A 28 -10.83 8.46 15.50
N GLN A 29 -9.84 9.34 15.66
CA GLN A 29 -9.97 10.54 16.50
C GLN A 29 -11.05 11.51 16.01
N TYR A 30 -11.36 11.48 14.71
CA TYR A 30 -12.34 12.37 14.06
C TYR A 30 -13.61 11.64 13.63
N GLU A 31 -13.73 10.34 13.95
CA GLU A 31 -14.82 9.48 13.51
C GLU A 31 -16.15 9.96 14.08
N GLU A 32 -16.22 10.24 15.39
CA GLU A 32 -17.46 10.64 16.07
C GLU A 32 -17.98 11.98 15.52
N GLN A 33 -17.09 12.95 15.26
CA GLN A 33 -17.44 14.23 14.66
C GLN A 33 -17.93 14.04 13.22
N SER A 34 -17.26 13.18 12.47
CA SER A 34 -17.64 12.84 11.09
C SER A 34 -18.99 12.13 11.03
N GLU A 35 -19.29 11.25 11.97
CA GLU A 35 -20.59 10.57 12.10
C GLU A 35 -21.71 11.54 12.44
N LYS A 36 -21.48 12.47 13.38
CA LYS A 36 -22.46 13.52 13.70
C LYS A 36 -22.74 14.39 12.49
N ALA A 37 -21.71 14.80 11.75
CA ALA A 37 -21.86 15.58 10.53
C ALA A 37 -22.55 14.79 9.40
N ALA A 38 -22.29 13.49 9.29
CA ALA A 38 -22.92 12.60 8.33
C ALA A 38 -24.44 12.49 8.49
N LYS A 39 -24.98 12.65 9.71
CA LYS A 39 -26.44 12.66 9.94
C LYS A 39 -27.15 13.81 9.23
N TRP A 40 -26.43 14.90 8.98
CA TRP A 40 -26.98 16.13 8.38
C TRP A 40 -26.51 16.34 6.93
N SER A 41 -25.64 15.47 6.41
CA SER A 41 -25.08 15.59 5.06
C SER A 41 -24.76 14.25 4.43
N ASN A 42 -25.48 13.92 3.35
CA ASN A 42 -25.24 12.71 2.55
C ASN A 42 -23.82 12.68 1.95
N ALA A 43 -23.25 13.84 1.62
CA ALA A 43 -21.90 13.93 1.08
C ALA A 43 -20.83 13.54 2.13
N VAL A 44 -21.04 13.93 3.40
CA VAL A 44 -20.15 13.54 4.50
C VAL A 44 -20.30 12.05 4.81
N ALA A 45 -21.53 11.54 4.80
CA ALA A 45 -21.80 10.10 4.98
C ALA A 45 -21.10 9.25 3.90
N GLU A 46 -21.19 9.64 2.64
CA GLU A 46 -20.52 8.95 1.53
C GLU A 46 -18.99 8.97 1.68
N ARG A 47 -18.42 10.12 2.05
CA ARG A 47 -16.97 10.22 2.29
C ARG A 47 -16.50 9.38 3.48
N LEU A 48 -17.25 9.35 4.57
CA LEU A 48 -16.95 8.50 5.72
C LEU A 48 -16.97 7.02 5.32
N HIS A 49 -18.00 6.60 4.57
CA HIS A 49 -18.10 5.25 4.07
C HIS A 49 -16.92 4.88 3.16
N LYS A 50 -16.59 5.71 2.17
CA LYS A 50 -15.43 5.49 1.27
C LYS A 50 -14.11 5.45 2.03
N THR A 51 -13.94 6.28 3.06
CA THR A 51 -12.75 6.26 3.92
C THR A 51 -12.62 4.89 4.60
N ARG A 52 -13.67 4.41 5.26
CA ARG A 52 -13.67 3.09 5.91
C ARG A 52 -13.38 1.96 4.93
N THR A 53 -14.08 1.91 3.79
CA THR A 53 -13.93 0.80 2.84
C THR A 53 -12.56 0.79 2.16
N THR A 54 -11.99 1.95 1.84
CA THR A 54 -10.63 2.03 1.26
C THR A 54 -9.52 1.70 2.27
N GLN A 55 -9.63 2.15 3.52
CA GLN A 55 -8.67 1.78 4.56
C GLN A 55 -8.75 0.30 4.92
N THR A 56 -9.95 -0.28 5.01
CA THR A 56 -10.12 -1.70 5.30
C THR A 56 -9.60 -2.56 4.15
N SER A 57 -9.96 -2.25 2.90
CA SER A 57 -9.52 -3.05 1.74
C SER A 57 -8.01 -2.99 1.51
N SER A 58 -7.37 -1.84 1.74
CA SER A 58 -5.90 -1.71 1.69
C SER A 58 -5.21 -2.51 2.78
N THR A 59 -5.65 -2.34 4.03
CA THR A 59 -5.09 -3.04 5.19
C THR A 59 -5.22 -4.56 5.05
N LEU A 60 -6.40 -5.05 4.63
CA LEU A 60 -6.62 -6.48 4.45
C LEU A 60 -5.73 -7.05 3.33
N SER A 61 -5.57 -6.33 2.22
CA SER A 61 -4.72 -6.78 1.12
C SER A 61 -3.24 -6.85 1.52
N LEU A 62 -2.76 -5.87 2.28
CA LEU A 62 -1.40 -5.87 2.83
C LEU A 62 -1.21 -7.01 3.84
N LEU A 63 -2.21 -7.27 4.69
CA LEU A 63 -2.17 -8.36 5.67
C LEU A 63 -2.11 -9.73 4.99
N ILE A 64 -2.97 -9.96 4.00
CA ILE A 64 -2.97 -11.18 3.20
C ILE A 64 -1.61 -11.36 2.51
N SER A 65 -1.07 -10.28 1.92
CA SER A 65 0.25 -10.33 1.30
C SER A 65 1.37 -10.65 2.28
N PHE A 66 1.34 -10.06 3.48
CA PHE A 66 2.32 -10.31 4.52
C PHE A 66 2.29 -11.76 4.98
N LEU A 67 1.09 -12.27 5.31
CA LEU A 67 0.89 -13.65 5.73
C LEU A 67 1.25 -14.66 4.63
N THR A 68 0.90 -14.36 3.37
CA THR A 68 1.28 -15.20 2.24
C THR A 68 2.80 -15.28 2.08
N ALA A 69 3.51 -14.15 2.22
CA ALA A 69 4.96 -14.12 2.12
C ALA A 69 5.62 -14.94 3.25
N ILE A 70 5.15 -14.78 4.49
CA ILE A 70 5.62 -15.57 5.64
C ILE A 70 5.35 -17.07 5.42
N TYR A 71 4.14 -17.42 5.02
CA TYR A 71 3.76 -18.82 4.80
C TYR A 71 4.67 -19.50 3.76
N LEU A 72 5.00 -18.80 2.67
CA LEU A 72 5.88 -19.33 1.62
C LEU A 72 7.36 -19.42 2.02
N MET A 73 7.78 -18.79 3.12
CA MET A 73 9.12 -18.97 3.68
C MET A 73 9.23 -20.26 4.50
N ILE A 74 8.12 -20.81 5.00
CA ILE A 74 8.13 -22.02 5.83
C ILE A 74 8.50 -23.21 4.95
N PRO A 75 9.52 -24.02 5.32
CA PRO A 75 9.88 -25.23 4.60
C PRO A 75 8.69 -26.18 4.53
N THR A 76 8.11 -26.30 3.34
CA THR A 76 6.88 -27.05 3.08
C THR A 76 7.04 -27.82 1.78
N THR A 77 6.21 -28.83 1.55
CA THR A 77 6.20 -29.65 0.32
C THR A 77 5.56 -28.93 -0.89
N LEU A 78 5.51 -27.59 -0.85
CA LEU A 78 4.86 -26.77 -1.87
C LEU A 78 5.58 -26.88 -3.22
N LYS A 79 4.84 -27.33 -4.22
CA LYS A 79 5.27 -27.38 -5.63
C LYS A 79 5.41 -25.96 -6.22
N ARG A 80 6.21 -25.84 -7.29
CA ARG A 80 6.53 -24.56 -7.97
C ARG A 80 5.30 -23.73 -8.37
N TYR A 81 4.20 -24.37 -8.75
CA TYR A 81 2.97 -23.66 -9.15
C TYR A 81 2.27 -22.94 -7.99
N HIS A 82 2.45 -23.38 -6.74
CA HIS A 82 1.83 -22.71 -5.58
C HIS A 82 2.36 -21.30 -5.41
N PHE A 83 3.66 -21.09 -5.64
CA PHE A 83 4.26 -19.76 -5.61
C PHE A 83 3.69 -18.87 -6.70
N LEU A 84 3.59 -19.37 -7.93
CA LEU A 84 3.04 -18.60 -9.06
C LEU A 84 1.57 -18.23 -8.82
N LEU A 85 0.77 -19.17 -8.33
CA LEU A 85 -0.62 -18.92 -7.97
C LEU A 85 -0.72 -17.87 -6.86
N ALA A 86 0.08 -18.00 -5.80
CA ALA A 86 0.12 -17.03 -4.71
C ALA A 86 0.54 -15.64 -5.19
N ALA A 87 1.54 -15.55 -6.08
CA ALA A 87 1.96 -14.29 -6.68
C ALA A 87 0.85 -13.65 -7.50
N LEU A 88 0.17 -14.42 -8.38
CA LEU A 88 -0.94 -13.93 -9.19
C LEU A 88 -2.12 -13.44 -8.33
N LEU A 89 -2.51 -14.21 -7.32
CA LEU A 89 -3.60 -13.83 -6.41
C LEU A 89 -3.26 -12.54 -5.64
N ASN A 90 -2.04 -12.41 -5.16
CA ASN A 90 -1.60 -11.20 -4.45
C ASN A 90 -1.51 -9.98 -5.38
N VAL A 91 -0.99 -10.14 -6.60
CA VAL A 91 -0.99 -9.08 -7.62
C VAL A 91 -2.42 -8.61 -7.87
N GLY A 92 -3.36 -9.53 -8.08
CA GLY A 92 -4.78 -9.21 -8.29
C GLY A 92 -5.38 -8.44 -7.10
N ALA A 93 -5.24 -8.97 -5.88
CA ALA A 93 -5.78 -8.36 -4.68
C ALA A 93 -5.19 -6.96 -4.43
N LEU A 94 -3.87 -6.82 -4.51
CA LEU A 94 -3.18 -5.55 -4.29
C LEU A 94 -3.49 -4.53 -5.39
N PHE A 95 -3.59 -4.96 -6.65
CA PHE A 95 -3.96 -4.09 -7.77
C PHE A 95 -5.38 -3.55 -7.64
N LEU A 96 -6.35 -4.42 -7.31
CA LEU A 96 -7.73 -4.02 -7.09
C LEU A 96 -7.84 -3.06 -5.91
N SER A 97 -7.19 -3.38 -4.80
CA SER A 97 -7.16 -2.53 -3.61
C SER A 97 -6.51 -1.17 -3.88
N ARG A 98 -5.36 -1.16 -4.58
CA ARG A 98 -4.72 0.08 -5.03
C ARG A 98 -5.63 0.91 -5.91
N SER A 99 -6.32 0.27 -6.88
CA SER A 99 -7.18 0.98 -7.82
C SER A 99 -8.40 1.58 -7.12
N HIS A 100 -9.01 0.84 -6.19
CA HIS A 100 -10.10 1.32 -5.34
C HIS A 100 -9.65 2.52 -4.49
N MET A 101 -8.49 2.42 -3.86
CA MET A 101 -7.94 3.46 -2.99
C MET A 101 -7.49 4.70 -3.79
N ALA A 102 -6.79 4.53 -4.92
CA ALA A 102 -6.32 5.61 -5.78
C ALA A 102 -7.46 6.41 -6.43
N SER A 103 -8.63 5.78 -6.64
CA SER A 103 -9.81 6.48 -7.15
C SER A 103 -10.33 7.54 -6.16
N PHE A 104 -10.18 7.27 -4.86
CA PHE A 104 -10.67 8.13 -3.77
C PHE A 104 -9.59 9.09 -3.22
N TRP A 105 -8.36 8.59 -3.01
CA TRP A 105 -7.24 9.32 -2.39
C TRP A 105 -6.29 9.94 -3.43
N ASN A 106 -6.79 10.47 -4.54
CA ASN A 106 -5.92 11.07 -5.56
C ASN A 106 -5.54 12.51 -5.19
N ASP A 107 -4.24 12.81 -5.10
CA ASP A 107 -3.66 14.11 -4.78
C ASP A 107 -4.24 15.25 -5.64
N ARG A 108 -4.60 14.98 -6.91
CA ARG A 108 -5.18 16.00 -7.81
C ARG A 108 -6.62 16.39 -7.46
N LYS A 109 -7.31 15.61 -6.63
CA LYS A 109 -8.73 15.77 -6.31
C LYS A 109 -8.97 16.07 -4.82
N GLN A 110 -7.95 16.06 -3.97
CA GLN A 110 -8.11 16.25 -2.54
C GLN A 110 -7.92 17.71 -2.12
N ILE A 111 -8.95 18.25 -1.49
CA ILE A 111 -8.95 19.57 -0.86
C ILE A 111 -8.50 19.36 0.59
N GLN A 112 -7.35 19.93 0.95
CA GLN A 112 -6.90 19.95 2.35
C GLN A 112 -7.76 20.92 3.14
N VAL A 113 -8.17 20.51 4.34
CA VAL A 113 -9.04 21.33 5.19
C VAL A 113 -8.15 22.22 6.06
N PRO A 114 -8.28 23.55 5.99
CA PRO A 114 -7.46 24.44 6.82
C PRO A 114 -7.73 24.18 8.31
N PHE A 115 -6.69 24.27 9.15
CA PHE A 115 -6.74 24.11 10.61
C PHE A 115 -7.05 22.70 11.15
N VAL A 116 -7.01 21.65 10.30
CA VAL A 116 -7.19 20.25 10.73
C VAL A 116 -5.97 19.41 10.34
N GLU A 117 -4.81 19.73 10.90
CA GLU A 117 -3.50 19.18 10.51
C GLU A 117 -3.45 17.65 10.55
N LYS A 118 -3.88 17.02 11.65
CA LYS A 118 -3.88 15.55 11.78
C LYS A 118 -4.77 14.87 10.74
N PHE A 119 -5.87 15.52 10.34
CA PHE A 119 -6.76 15.01 9.29
C PHE A 119 -6.08 15.09 7.92
N ASN A 120 -5.42 16.22 7.61
CA ASN A 120 -4.63 16.36 6.39
C ASN A 120 -3.43 15.42 6.36
N GLU A 121 -2.82 15.12 7.51
CA GLU A 121 -1.78 14.11 7.59
C GLU A 121 -2.31 12.70 7.34
N ALA A 122 -3.50 12.35 7.84
CA ALA A 122 -4.14 11.07 7.54
C ALA A 122 -4.50 10.95 6.05
N ILE A 123 -4.89 12.06 5.41
CA ILE A 123 -5.08 12.14 3.96
C ILE A 123 -3.77 11.82 3.22
N LYS A 124 -2.69 12.55 3.49
CA LYS A 124 -1.37 12.32 2.87
C LYS A 124 -0.82 10.92 3.16
N GLY A 125 -1.06 10.43 4.37
CA GLY A 125 -0.68 9.09 4.78
C GLY A 125 -1.39 8.02 3.95
N SER A 126 -2.64 8.25 3.56
CA SER A 126 -3.41 7.34 2.72
C SER A 126 -2.89 7.28 1.29
N GLU A 127 -2.46 8.42 0.72
CA GLU A 127 -1.75 8.45 -0.56
C GLU A 127 -0.43 7.64 -0.50
N GLY A 128 0.28 7.73 0.62
CA GLY A 128 1.46 6.92 0.90
C GLY A 128 1.16 5.42 0.83
N VAL A 129 0.03 4.98 1.41
CA VAL A 129 -0.42 3.59 1.35
C VAL A 129 -0.78 3.16 -0.09
N VAL A 130 -1.38 4.03 -0.91
CA VAL A 130 -1.62 3.75 -2.34
C VAL A 130 -0.32 3.48 -3.09
N LYS A 131 0.70 4.31 -2.87
CA LYS A 131 2.03 4.14 -3.48
C LYS A 131 2.66 2.82 -3.03
N LEU A 132 2.54 2.50 -1.74
CA LEU A 132 3.07 1.27 -1.17
C LEU A 132 2.36 0.02 -1.68
N LEU A 133 1.02 0.01 -1.81
CA LEU A 133 0.28 -1.08 -2.46
C LEU A 133 0.79 -1.33 -3.88
N GLY A 134 1.09 -0.26 -4.62
CA GLY A 134 1.69 -0.35 -5.97
C GLY A 134 3.08 -0.97 -5.95
N LEU A 135 3.91 -0.60 -4.97
CA LEU A 135 5.25 -1.16 -4.80
C LEU A 135 5.19 -2.65 -4.45
N VAL A 136 4.37 -3.04 -3.47
CA VAL A 136 4.19 -4.46 -3.08
C VAL A 136 3.62 -5.27 -4.25
N CYS A 137 2.65 -4.73 -4.98
CA CYS A 137 2.08 -5.35 -6.18
C CYS A 137 3.16 -5.60 -7.25
N SER A 138 3.95 -4.57 -7.57
CA SER A 138 5.05 -4.68 -8.54
C SER A 138 6.11 -5.68 -8.08
N THR A 139 6.36 -5.75 -6.78
CA THR A 139 7.33 -6.69 -6.17
C THR A 139 6.86 -8.14 -6.31
N TRP A 140 5.57 -8.42 -6.08
CA TRP A 140 5.00 -9.75 -6.36
C TRP A 140 5.07 -10.12 -7.85
N ALA A 141 4.73 -9.19 -8.74
CA ALA A 141 4.79 -9.42 -10.18
C ALA A 141 6.22 -9.73 -10.65
N ALA A 142 7.20 -8.95 -10.19
CA ALA A 142 8.61 -9.18 -10.47
C ALA A 142 9.10 -10.51 -9.89
N ALA A 143 8.74 -10.83 -8.64
CA ALA A 143 9.12 -12.08 -8.01
C ALA A 143 8.54 -13.30 -8.76
N GLY A 144 7.27 -13.22 -9.18
CA GLY A 144 6.61 -14.22 -10.02
C GLY A 144 7.31 -14.43 -11.36
N ALA A 145 7.56 -13.33 -12.09
CA ALA A 145 8.20 -13.36 -13.40
C ALA A 145 9.63 -13.88 -13.35
N LEU A 146 10.44 -13.38 -12.41
CA LEU A 146 11.84 -13.79 -12.26
C LEU A 146 11.94 -15.26 -11.85
N TRP A 147 11.11 -15.71 -10.92
CA TRP A 147 11.03 -17.12 -10.52
C TRP A 147 10.58 -18.04 -11.66
N MET A 148 9.70 -17.56 -12.55
CA MET A 148 9.30 -18.32 -13.74
C MET A 148 10.47 -18.45 -14.73
N SER A 149 11.22 -17.36 -14.92
CA SER A 149 12.39 -17.31 -15.83
C SER A 149 13.64 -18.04 -15.31
N GLY A 150 13.74 -18.32 -14.00
CA GLY A 150 14.95 -18.88 -13.38
C GLY A 150 16.07 -17.87 -13.15
N LEU A 151 15.77 -16.56 -13.24
CA LEU A 151 16.72 -15.45 -13.10
C LEU A 151 16.63 -14.76 -11.73
N GLU A 152 15.97 -15.38 -10.75
CA GLU A 152 15.63 -14.76 -9.47
C GLU A 152 16.83 -14.22 -8.70
N ASN A 153 18.00 -14.86 -8.75
CA ASN A 153 19.18 -14.41 -8.00
C ASN A 153 20.02 -13.38 -8.76
N ALA A 154 19.92 -13.33 -10.10
CA ALA A 154 20.73 -12.45 -10.94
C ALA A 154 20.16 -11.03 -11.02
N LEU A 155 18.83 -10.90 -11.08
CA LEU A 155 18.16 -9.63 -11.39
C LEU A 155 17.41 -9.02 -10.20
N TRP A 156 17.24 -9.75 -9.09
CA TRP A 156 16.47 -9.22 -7.95
C TRP A 156 17.09 -7.96 -7.34
N ALA A 157 18.41 -7.95 -7.15
CA ALA A 157 19.10 -6.78 -6.61
C ALA A 157 18.91 -5.54 -7.49
N GLN A 158 18.95 -5.72 -8.82
CA GLN A 158 18.71 -4.64 -9.78
C GLN A 158 17.27 -4.13 -9.71
N PHE A 159 16.29 -5.05 -9.61
CA PHE A 159 14.90 -4.68 -9.43
C PHE A 159 14.69 -3.87 -8.14
N VAL A 160 15.21 -4.34 -7.00
CA VAL A 160 15.11 -3.62 -5.71
C VAL A 160 15.76 -2.25 -5.79
N PHE A 161 16.93 -2.16 -6.42
CA PHE A 161 17.62 -0.88 -6.62
C PHE A 161 16.78 0.09 -7.45
N MET A 162 16.27 -0.35 -8.60
CA MET A 162 15.43 0.48 -9.48
C MET A 162 14.12 0.90 -8.81
N ALA A 163 13.48 0.00 -8.07
CA ALA A 163 12.27 0.29 -7.31
C ALA A 163 12.54 1.32 -6.18
N GLY A 164 13.67 1.17 -5.49
CA GLY A 164 14.12 2.09 -4.44
C GLY A 164 14.45 3.49 -4.98
N VAL A 165 15.22 3.58 -6.07
CA VAL A 165 15.53 4.84 -6.75
C VAL A 165 14.26 5.50 -7.29
N GLY A 166 13.36 4.72 -7.89
CA GLY A 166 12.06 5.20 -8.34
C GLY A 166 11.24 5.80 -7.19
N ALA A 167 11.14 5.10 -6.06
CA ALA A 167 10.45 5.60 -4.88
C ALA A 167 11.07 6.88 -4.32
N LEU A 168 12.41 6.96 -4.23
CA LEU A 168 13.13 8.15 -3.75
C LEU A 168 12.94 9.36 -4.68
N SER A 169 12.95 9.13 -5.99
CA SER A 169 12.71 10.18 -6.98
C SER A 169 11.30 10.77 -6.89
N LEU A 170 10.30 9.96 -6.53
CA LEU A 170 8.92 10.42 -6.31
C LEU A 170 8.75 11.18 -4.99
N ILE A 171 9.59 10.92 -3.99
CA ILE A 171 9.61 11.65 -2.73
C ILE A 171 10.22 13.04 -2.93
N THR A 172 11.40 13.10 -3.55
CA THR A 172 12.13 14.35 -3.81
C THR A 172 11.40 15.31 -4.75
N ARG A 173 10.57 14.80 -5.68
CA ARG A 173 9.76 15.64 -6.58
C ARG A 173 8.58 16.34 -5.91
N ASN A 174 8.18 15.90 -4.71
CA ASN A 174 7.02 16.42 -3.98
C ASN A 174 7.42 17.38 -2.84
N GLU A 175 8.71 17.67 -2.64
CA GLU A 175 9.13 18.71 -1.70
C GLU A 175 8.93 20.10 -2.35
N PRO A 176 8.19 21.03 -1.72
CA PRO A 176 8.12 22.40 -2.20
C PRO A 176 9.52 23.04 -2.13
N PRO A 177 9.87 23.92 -3.08
CA PRO A 177 11.18 24.59 -3.06
C PRO A 177 11.35 25.28 -1.71
N LYS A 178 12.47 25.01 -1.03
CA LYS A 178 12.83 25.72 0.20
C LYS A 178 12.83 27.20 -0.12
N GLN A 179 11.99 27.97 0.58
CA GLN A 179 12.06 29.42 0.51
C GLN A 179 13.42 29.82 1.06
N VAL A 180 14.28 30.31 0.17
CA VAL A 180 15.56 30.93 0.51
C VAL A 180 15.20 32.27 1.12
N ASN A 181 15.45 32.41 2.43
CA ASN A 181 15.47 33.71 3.11
C ASN A 181 16.70 34.50 2.67
#